data_AF-A0A9E2KGV5-F1
#
_entry.id   AF-A0A9E2KGV5-F1
#
_cell.length_a   1.000
_cell.length_b   1.000
_cell.length_c   1.000
_cell.angle_alpha   90.00
_cell.angle_beta   90.00
_cell.angle_gamma   90.00
#
_symmetry.space_group_name_H-M   'P 1'
#
loop_
_entity.id
_entity.type
_entity.pdbx_description
1 polymer ?
#
loop_
_entity_poly.entity_id
_entity_poly.type
_entity_poly.pdbx_seq_one_letter_code
_entity_poly.pdbx_strand_id
1 'polypeptide(L)'
;MLKAMGRPYFAMLVLGGTVVLNLLLNLLFVGVFGWGTAGSGLATGIAFTTGFAVMAPALLKKSSLVSLRKGCFSFRLLGQMTYNGSSEGLSELSAGITVFLFNWVMMKNWGEVGVAAFTAINYML
;
A
#
# COMPACT_ATOMS: atom_id res chain seq x y z
N MET A 1 8.65 -8.24 -2.47
CA MET A 1 9.61 -8.43 -3.60
C MET A 1 11.05 -8.06 -3.26
N LEU A 2 11.39 -6.86 -2.77
CA LEU A 2 12.79 -6.55 -2.43
C LEU A 2 13.36 -7.26 -1.18
N LYS A 3 12.51 -7.60 -0.21
CA LYS A 3 12.87 -8.49 0.92
C LYS A 3 13.33 -9.88 0.43
N ALA A 4 12.74 -10.38 -0.67
CA ALA A 4 13.11 -11.66 -1.28
C ALA A 4 14.41 -11.61 -2.09
N MET A 5 14.94 -10.40 -2.37
CA MET A 5 16.18 -10.20 -3.13
C MET A 5 17.41 -9.91 -2.23
N GLY A 6 17.29 -10.10 -0.90
CA GLY A 6 18.42 -9.95 0.04
C GLY A 6 18.92 -8.50 0.23
N ARG A 7 18.15 -7.49 -0.21
CA ARG A 7 18.46 -6.05 -0.02
C ARG A 7 17.39 -5.31 0.78
N PRO A 8 17.12 -5.70 2.04
CA PRO A 8 16.06 -5.09 2.85
C PRO A 8 16.32 -3.62 3.16
N TYR A 9 17.58 -3.21 3.36
CA TYR A 9 17.95 -1.82 3.66
C TYR A 9 17.59 -0.85 2.52
N PHE A 10 17.85 -1.22 1.26
CA PHE A 10 17.49 -0.39 0.12
C PHE A 10 15.96 -0.26 -0.02
N ALA A 11 15.23 -1.35 0.24
CA ALA A 11 13.77 -1.34 0.24
C ALA A 11 13.20 -0.40 1.31
N MET A 12 13.77 -0.46 2.52
CA MET A 12 13.37 0.41 3.63
C MET A 12 13.63 1.88 3.32
N LEU A 13 14.79 2.22 2.76
CA LEU A 13 15.10 3.61 2.40
C LEU A 13 14.16 4.15 1.33
N VAL A 14 13.86 3.37 0.29
CA VAL A 14 12.93 3.81 -0.77
C VAL A 14 11.51 3.97 -0.23
N LEU A 15 11.02 3.00 0.54
CA LEU A 15 9.69 3.07 1.14
C LEU A 15 9.59 4.23 2.14
N GLY A 16 10.59 4.39 3.01
CA GLY A 16 10.66 5.50 3.96
C GLY A 16 10.70 6.86 3.25
N GLY A 17 11.54 7.01 2.22
CA GLY A 17 11.59 8.22 1.40
C GLY A 17 10.27 8.50 0.69
N THR A 18 9.56 7.47 0.22
CA THR A 18 8.24 7.59 -0.39
C THR A 18 7.20 8.11 0.61
N VAL A 19 7.23 7.63 1.85
CA VAL A 19 6.33 8.10 2.93
C VAL A 19 6.63 9.56 3.28
N VAL A 20 7.90 9.93 3.43
CA VAL A 20 8.29 11.32 3.70
C VAL A 20 7.85 12.25 2.57
N LEU A 21 8.05 11.83 1.32
CA LEU A 21 7.63 12.61 0.15
C LEU A 21 6.10 12.75 0.10
N ASN A 22 5.34 11.69 0.41
CA ASN A 22 3.88 11.77 0.48
C ASN A 22 3.40 12.77 1.53
N LEU A 23 4.05 12.81 2.71
CA LEU A 23 3.71 13.73 3.79
C LEU A 23 3.97 15.19 3.37
N LEU A 24 5.13 15.46 2.76
CA LEU A 24 5.49 16.80 2.27
C LEU A 24 4.52 17.28 1.18
N LEU A 25 4.16 16.39 0.23
CA LEU A 25 3.19 16.72 -0.81
C LEU A 25 1.77 16.90 -0.26
N ASN A 26 1.37 16.15 0.76
CA ASN A 26 0.08 16.38 1.43
C ASN A 26 0.04 17.76 2.10
N LEU A 27 1.10 18.13 2.83
CA LEU A 27 1.21 19.47 3.43
C LEU A 27 1.15 20.59 2.37
N LEU A 28 1.79 20.37 1.22
CA LEU A 28 1.77 21.32 0.11
C LEU A 28 0.39 21.42 -0.55
N PHE A 29 -0.18 20.30 -1.03
CA PHE A 29 -1.43 20.32 -1.79
C PHE A 29 -2.67 20.55 -0.93
N VAL A 30 -2.72 19.99 0.26
CA VAL A 30 -3.86 20.14 1.17
C VAL A 30 -3.71 21.42 1.99
N GLY A 31 -2.53 21.67 2.55
CA GLY A 31 -2.28 22.81 3.44
C GLY A 31 -2.11 24.14 2.71
N VAL A 32 -1.23 24.20 1.70
CA VAL A 32 -0.91 25.47 1.00
C VAL A 32 -1.89 25.74 -0.14
N PHE A 33 -2.13 24.74 -0.99
CA PHE A 33 -3.00 24.92 -2.17
C PHE A 33 -4.49 24.74 -1.87
N GLY A 34 -4.86 24.19 -0.72
CA GLY A 34 -6.26 24.04 -0.30
C GLY A 34 -7.06 23.06 -1.16
N TRP A 35 -6.41 22.15 -1.88
CA TRP A 35 -7.07 21.20 -2.79
C TRP A 35 -7.84 20.06 -2.07
N GLY A 36 -7.88 20.09 -0.73
CA GLY A 36 -8.65 19.16 0.09
C GLY A 36 -8.35 17.69 -0.23
N THR A 37 -9.39 16.88 -0.38
CA THR A 37 -9.28 15.43 -0.64
C THR A 37 -8.64 15.13 -2.01
N ALA A 38 -8.88 15.96 -3.02
CA ALA A 38 -8.26 15.82 -4.34
C ALA A 38 -6.74 16.03 -4.27
N GLY A 39 -6.30 17.00 -3.47
CA GLY A 39 -4.87 17.24 -3.19
C GLY A 39 -4.19 16.06 -2.51
N SER A 40 -4.88 15.40 -1.57
CA SER A 40 -4.38 14.20 -0.90
C SER A 40 -4.24 13.01 -1.85
N GLY A 41 -5.22 12.82 -2.75
CA GLY A 41 -5.14 11.82 -3.82
C GLY A 41 -3.95 12.03 -4.75
N LEU A 42 -3.72 13.28 -5.19
CA LEU A 42 -2.56 13.63 -6.04
C LEU A 42 -1.22 13.43 -5.32
N ALA A 43 -1.11 13.84 -4.06
CA ALA A 43 0.08 13.60 -3.23
C ALA A 43 0.44 12.12 -3.16
N THR A 44 -0.59 11.28 -3.02
CA THR A 44 -0.45 9.82 -2.93
C THR A 44 -0.04 9.20 -4.26
N GLY A 45 -0.69 9.60 -5.35
CA GLY A 45 -0.34 9.15 -6.70
C GLY A 45 1.11 9.50 -7.07
N ILE A 46 1.54 10.74 -6.82
CA ILE A 46 2.91 11.19 -7.15
C ILE A 46 3.94 10.49 -6.26
N ALA A 47 3.68 10.35 -4.95
CA ALA A 47 4.60 9.67 -4.05
C ALA A 47 4.82 8.21 -4.44
N PHE A 48 3.77 7.43 -4.66
CA PHE A 48 3.94 6.04 -5.07
C PHE A 48 4.56 5.89 -6.46
N THR A 49 4.23 6.78 -7.40
CA THR A 49 4.82 6.76 -8.75
C THR A 49 6.32 7.06 -8.71
N THR A 50 6.74 8.03 -7.91
CA THR A 50 8.17 8.34 -7.72
C THR A 50 8.90 7.21 -6.98
N GLY A 51 8.31 6.64 -5.92
CA GLY A 51 8.85 5.47 -5.24
C GLY A 51 9.02 4.27 -6.18
N PHE A 52 8.02 4.00 -7.03
CA PHE A 52 8.11 2.96 -8.07
C PHE A 52 9.19 3.27 -9.11
N ALA A 53 9.28 4.50 -9.59
CA ALA A 53 10.31 4.92 -10.55
C ALA A 53 11.73 4.76 -9.99
N VAL A 54 11.93 4.95 -8.68
CA VAL A 54 13.21 4.72 -8.01
C VAL A 54 13.49 3.23 -7.81
N MET A 55 12.46 2.42 -7.54
CA MET A 55 12.58 0.96 -7.40
C MET A 55 12.77 0.23 -8.73
N ALA A 56 12.16 0.71 -9.82
CA ALA A 56 12.12 0.03 -11.12
C ALA A 56 13.53 -0.25 -11.70
N PRO A 57 14.49 0.69 -11.69
CA PRO A 57 15.86 0.41 -12.13
C PRO A 57 16.57 -0.64 -11.29
N ALA A 58 16.29 -0.69 -9.97
CA ALA A 58 16.87 -1.70 -9.08
C ALA A 58 16.30 -3.10 -9.35
N LEU A 59 15.03 -3.19 -9.76
CA LEU A 59 14.40 -4.43 -10.23
C LEU A 59 14.97 -4.87 -11.59
N LEU A 60 15.29 -3.93 -12.47
CA LEU A 60 15.81 -4.17 -13.83
C LEU A 60 17.34 -4.42 -13.88
N LYS A 61 18.07 -4.17 -12.78
CA LYS A 61 19.53 -4.33 -12.75
C LYS A 61 19.91 -5.83 -12.74
N LYS A 62 20.79 -6.19 -13.67
CA LYS A 62 21.28 -7.54 -14.07
C LYS A 62 21.75 -8.49 -12.94
N SER A 63 21.85 -8.01 -11.69
CA SER A 63 22.31 -8.75 -10.51
C SER A 63 21.17 -9.09 -9.53
N SER A 64 19.92 -8.74 -9.83
CA SER A 64 18.76 -9.23 -9.10
C SER A 64 18.34 -10.58 -9.70
N LEU A 65 18.00 -11.56 -8.85
CA LEU A 65 17.64 -12.95 -9.19
C LEU A 65 16.45 -13.10 -10.17
N VAL A 66 15.87 -12.01 -10.67
CA VAL A 66 14.74 -12.00 -11.60
C VAL A 66 15.12 -11.21 -12.85
N SER A 67 15.84 -11.87 -13.76
CA SER A 67 16.06 -11.39 -15.12
C SER A 67 14.71 -11.32 -15.87
N LEU A 68 14.02 -10.18 -15.79
CA LEU A 68 12.83 -9.84 -16.58
C LEU A 68 13.06 -9.94 -18.11
N ARG A 69 14.31 -10.06 -18.57
CA ARG A 69 14.66 -10.27 -19.99
C ARG A 69 14.36 -11.68 -20.52
N LYS A 70 14.12 -12.68 -19.67
CA LYS A 70 13.92 -14.09 -20.08
C LYS A 70 12.66 -14.73 -19.47
N GLY A 71 11.66 -13.93 -19.11
CA GLY A 71 10.38 -14.48 -18.64
C GLY A 71 9.51 -14.91 -19.81
N CYS A 72 9.37 -16.21 -20.08
CA CYS A 72 8.25 -16.69 -20.88
C CYS A 72 6.97 -16.53 -20.05
N PHE A 73 5.99 -15.81 -20.58
CA PHE A 73 4.69 -15.65 -19.94
C PHE A 73 4.00 -17.01 -19.89
N SER A 74 3.97 -17.63 -18.70
CA SER A 74 3.37 -18.94 -18.49
C SER A 74 2.09 -18.80 -17.68
N PHE A 75 0.96 -19.07 -18.32
CA PHE A 75 -0.36 -19.09 -17.65
C PHE A 75 -0.40 -20.06 -16.47
N ARG A 76 0.36 -21.17 -16.54
CA ARG A 76 0.47 -22.15 -15.45
C ARG A 76 1.18 -21.56 -14.22
N LEU A 77 2.23 -20.77 -14.45
CA LEU A 77 3.00 -20.11 -13.40
C LEU A 77 2.21 -18.95 -12.78
N LEU A 78 1.45 -18.22 -13.62
CA LEU A 78 0.50 -17.20 -13.17
C LEU A 78 -0.57 -17.81 -12.26
N GLY A 79 -1.18 -18.94 -12.64
CA GLY A 79 -2.18 -19.64 -11.84
C GLY A 79 -1.66 -20.15 -10.49
N GLN A 80 -0.40 -20.60 -10.43
CA GLN A 80 0.23 -21.00 -9.16
C GLN A 80 0.52 -19.78 -8.27
N MET A 81 0.99 -18.67 -8.84
CA MET A 81 1.21 -17.42 -8.11
C MET A 81 -0.10 -16.84 -7.57
N THR A 82 -1.16 -16.84 -8.36
CA THR A 82 -2.47 -16.36 -7.92
C THR A 82 -3.08 -17.25 -6.86
N TYR A 83 -2.96 -18.59 -6.98
CA TYR A 83 -3.44 -19.51 -5.94
C TYR A 83 -2.68 -19.35 -4.61
N ASN A 84 -1.37 -19.11 -4.67
CA ASN A 84 -0.57 -18.86 -3.47
C ASN A 84 -0.91 -17.50 -2.83
N GLY A 85 -1.14 -16.47 -3.65
CA GLY A 85 -1.51 -15.14 -3.16
C GLY A 85 -2.99 -14.97 -2.79
N SER A 86 -3.88 -15.82 -3.31
CA SER A 86 -5.32 -15.66 -3.13
C SER A 86 -5.77 -15.90 -1.70
N SER A 87 -5.12 -16.82 -0.96
CA SER A 87 -5.41 -17.03 0.46
C SER A 87 -5.12 -15.79 1.30
N GLU A 88 -4.03 -15.09 0.98
CA GLU A 88 -3.63 -13.88 1.67
C GLU A 88 -4.55 -12.71 1.29
N GLY A 89 -4.87 -12.58 -0.01
CA GLY A 89 -5.86 -11.61 -0.47
C GLY A 89 -7.26 -11.81 0.10
N LEU A 90 -7.73 -13.06 0.21
CA LEU A 90 -9.01 -13.41 0.84
C LEU A 90 -9.02 -13.07 2.34
N SER A 91 -7.89 -13.28 3.03
CA SER A 91 -7.76 -12.94 4.45
C SER A 91 -7.85 -11.42 4.67
N GLU A 92 -7.13 -10.64 3.86
CA GLU A 92 -7.19 -9.17 3.88
C GLU A 92 -8.59 -8.65 3.52
N LEU A 93 -9.25 -9.24 2.51
CA LEU A 93 -10.63 -8.89 2.16
C LEU A 93 -11.60 -9.22 3.29
N SER A 94 -11.47 -10.39 3.92
CA SER A 94 -12.29 -10.76 5.06
C SER A 94 -12.13 -9.77 6.20
N ALA A 95 -10.89 -9.41 6.55
CA ALA A 95 -10.61 -8.41 7.58
C ALA A 95 -11.23 -7.04 7.23
N GLY A 96 -11.08 -6.58 5.98
CA GLY A 96 -11.66 -5.34 5.49
C GLY A 96 -13.19 -5.32 5.57
N ILE A 97 -13.84 -6.42 5.17
CA ILE A 97 -15.30 -6.58 5.26
C ILE A 97 -15.75 -6.58 6.72
N THR A 98 -15.04 -7.27 7.60
CA THR A 98 -15.34 -7.29 9.03
C THR A 98 -15.29 -5.87 9.62
N VAL A 99 -14.22 -5.12 9.37
CA VAL A 99 -14.09 -3.73 9.85
C VAL A 99 -15.19 -2.83 9.28
N PHE A 100 -15.51 -2.96 8.00
CA PHE A 100 -16.58 -2.19 7.36
C PHE A 100 -17.95 -2.46 8.02
N LEU A 101 -18.29 -3.73 8.23
CA LEU A 101 -19.55 -4.12 8.89
C LEU A 101 -19.61 -3.62 10.33
N PHE A 102 -18.51 -3.71 11.09
CA PHE A 102 -18.45 -3.14 12.44
C PHE A 102 -18.67 -1.63 12.42
N ASN A 103 -17.97 -0.89 11.56
CA ASN A 103 -18.15 0.55 11.42
C ASN A 103 -19.59 0.91 11.03
N TRP A 104 -20.24 0.14 10.14
CA TRP A 104 -21.64 0.33 9.79
C TRP A 104 -22.58 0.15 10.99
N VAL A 105 -22.42 -0.94 11.73
CA VAL A 105 -23.24 -1.23 12.91
C VAL A 105 -23.05 -0.16 13.99
N MET A 106 -21.81 0.28 14.20
CA MET A 106 -21.47 1.35 15.14
C MET A 106 -22.11 2.68 14.71
N MET A 107 -21.99 3.05 13.44
CA MET A 107 -22.67 4.23 12.86
C MET A 107 -24.18 4.18 13.09
N LYS A 108 -24.82 3.04 12.87
CA LYS A 108 -26.28 2.90 12.97
C LYS A 108 -26.79 2.98 14.41
N ASN A 109 -26.06 2.41 15.37
CA ASN A 109 -26.52 2.28 16.75
C ASN A 109 -26.02 3.41 17.67
N TRP A 110 -24.78 3.84 17.50
CA TRP A 110 -24.08 4.79 18.40
C TRP A 110 -23.52 6.01 17.66
N GLY A 111 -23.82 6.15 16.37
CA GLY A 111 -23.37 7.28 15.55
C GLY A 111 -21.85 7.37 15.44
N GLU A 112 -21.36 8.58 15.16
CA GLU A 112 -19.94 8.86 14.94
C GLU A 112 -19.08 8.57 16.18
N VAL A 113 -19.62 8.80 17.39
CA VAL A 113 -18.89 8.59 18.65
C VAL A 113 -18.57 7.11 18.86
N GLY A 114 -19.49 6.21 18.50
CA GLY A 114 -19.26 4.76 18.59
C GLY A 114 -18.15 4.29 17.64
N VAL A 115 -18.10 4.84 16.42
CA VAL A 115 -17.05 4.53 15.44
C VAL A 115 -15.69 5.04 15.91
N ALA A 116 -15.64 6.26 16.44
CA ALA A 116 -14.41 6.85 16.96
C ALA A 116 -13.84 6.05 18.14
N ALA A 117 -14.68 5.62 19.08
CA ALA A 117 -14.28 4.78 20.21
C ALA A 117 -13.77 3.41 19.76
N PHE A 118 -14.47 2.74 18.84
CA PHE A 118 -14.03 1.47 18.27
C PHE A 118 -12.67 1.60 17.57
N THR A 119 -12.48 2.67 16.78
CA THR A 119 -11.23 2.95 16.07
C THR A 119 -10.08 3.17 17.05
N ALA A 120 -10.29 3.91 18.14
CA ALA A 120 -9.27 4.15 19.16
C ALA A 120 -8.83 2.86 19.86
N ILE A 121 -9.78 1.99 20.23
CA ILE A 121 -9.48 0.70 20.85
C ILE A 121 -8.76 -0.22 19.87
N ASN A 122 -9.21 -0.27 18.61
CA ASN A 122 -8.59 -1.10 17.58
C ASN A 122 -7.13 -0.68 17.30
N TYR A 123 -6.81 0.61 17.41
CA TYR A 123 -5.44 1.11 17.24
C TYR A 123 -4.49 0.73 18.40
N MET A 124 -5.05 0.42 19.57
CA MET A 124 -4.28 0.02 20.76
C MET A 124 -4.06 -1.50 20.86
N LEU A 125 -4.85 -2.29 20.13
CA LEU A 125 -4.82 -3.75 20.14
C LEU A 125 -3.79 -4.31 19.15
#